data_AF-A0A961F900-F1
#
_entry.id   AF-A0A961F900-F1
#
_cell.length_a   1.000
_cell.length_b   1.000
_cell.length_c   1.000
_cell.angle_alpha   90.00
_cell.angle_beta   90.00
_cell.angle_gamma   90.00
#
_symmetry.space_group_name_H-M   'P 1'
#
loop_
_entity.id
_entity.type
_entity.pdbx_description
1 polymer ?
#
loop_
_entity_poly.entity_id
_entity_poly.type
_entity_poly.pdbx_seq_one_letter_code
_entity_poly.pdbx_strand_id
1 'polypeptide(L)'
;MDSDTENQTNGLRRWLRAAHIALVLTAMVTFLLIVQQFGGIGLSTVHSVKPDRIKKADGIYKWQLPEEYRSPLLNLKSTLLEDGVPFLNRSTSARDLPKMGPGWFHVFRGNVKFAPPDGSDPRTSKHRYIVRTPLQFEPELWWAMGALLTALLLSIFWFRRGDAEKEVSP
;
A
#
# COMPACT_ATOMS: atom_id res chain seq x y z
N MET A 1 20.50 36.79 37.59
CA MET A 1 20.12 35.64 36.75
C MET A 1 20.19 36.16 35.33
N ASP A 2 21.23 35.78 34.58
CA ASP A 2 21.61 36.44 33.32
C ASP A 2 20.62 36.13 32.20
N SER A 3 20.31 37.15 31.39
CA SER A 3 19.49 37.04 30.17
C SER A 3 19.95 35.93 29.22
N ASP A 4 21.25 35.62 29.25
CA ASP A 4 21.89 34.60 28.42
C ASP A 4 21.44 33.18 28.80
N THR A 5 21.22 32.91 30.09
CA THR A 5 20.73 31.60 30.56
C THR A 5 19.27 31.37 30.17
N GLU A 6 18.45 32.42 30.18
CA GLU A 6 17.05 32.35 29.74
C GLU A 6 16.94 32.12 28.23
N ASN A 7 17.79 32.78 27.43
CA ASN A 7 17.78 32.58 25.99
C ASN A 7 18.20 31.16 25.57
N GLN A 8 19.24 30.60 26.23
CA GLN A 8 19.67 29.22 25.97
C GLN A 8 18.58 28.18 26.31
N THR A 9 17.90 28.34 27.45
CA THR A 9 16.86 27.38 27.87
C THR A 9 15.63 27.42 26.95
N ASN A 10 15.25 28.61 26.47
CA ASN A 10 14.16 28.78 25.51
C ASN A 10 14.49 28.16 24.14
N GLY A 11 15.72 28.32 23.66
CA GLY A 11 16.20 27.68 22.43
C GLY A 11 16.11 26.15 22.49
N LEU A 12 16.61 25.55 23.58
CA LEU A 12 16.58 24.11 23.79
C LEU A 12 15.15 23.54 23.83
N ARG A 13 14.23 24.20 24.56
CA ARG A 13 12.83 23.77 24.65
C ARG A 13 12.12 23.78 23.29
N ARG A 14 12.39 24.77 22.44
CA ARG A 14 11.82 24.83 21.07
C ARG A 14 12.32 23.67 20.22
N TRP A 15 13.62 23.36 20.29
CA TRP A 15 14.22 22.23 19.58
C TRP A 15 13.63 20.89 20.01
N LEU A 16 13.51 20.65 21.32
CA LEU A 16 12.91 19.42 21.86
C LEU A 16 11.46 19.23 21.41
N ARG A 17 10.65 20.30 21.42
CA ARG A 17 9.27 20.24 20.92
C ARG A 17 9.22 19.92 19.43
N ALA A 18 10.07 20.54 18.62
CA ALA A 18 10.15 20.25 17.20
C ALA A 18 10.55 18.79 16.93
N ALA A 19 11.54 18.28 17.64
CA ALA A 19 11.96 16.88 17.55
C ALA A 19 10.83 15.91 17.94
N HIS A 20 10.10 16.20 19.02
CA HIS A 20 8.96 15.39 19.44
C HIS A 20 7.82 15.40 18.42
N ILE A 21 7.49 16.56 17.85
CA ILE A 21 6.49 16.65 16.78
C ILE A 21 6.91 15.83 15.56
N ALA A 22 8.16 15.97 15.12
CA ALA A 22 8.71 15.19 14.01
C ALA A 22 8.63 13.67 14.29
N LEU A 23 8.87 13.26 15.53
CA LEU A 23 8.74 11.88 15.97
C LEU A 23 7.31 11.35 15.80
N VAL A 24 6.34 12.07 16.36
CA VAL A 24 4.92 11.68 16.33
C VAL A 24 4.44 11.59 14.89
N LEU A 25 4.80 12.55 14.04
CA LEU A 25 4.46 12.53 12.62
C LEU A 25 5.08 11.33 11.89
N THR A 26 6.36 11.02 12.16
CA THR A 26 7.05 9.87 11.56
C THR A 26 6.38 8.55 11.96
N ALA A 27 6.04 8.40 13.24
CA ALA A 27 5.34 7.22 13.75
C ALA A 27 3.95 7.09 13.12
N MET A 28 3.20 8.19 13.02
CA MET A 28 1.88 8.22 12.38
C MET A 28 1.94 7.83 10.90
N VAL A 29 2.88 8.40 10.13
CA VAL A 29 3.07 8.05 8.71
C VAL A 29 3.45 6.57 8.57
N THR A 30 4.38 6.08 9.39
CA THR A 30 4.78 4.67 9.40
C THR A 30 3.58 3.76 9.67
N PHE A 31 2.74 4.11 10.65
CA PHE A 31 1.52 3.37 10.97
C PHE A 31 0.54 3.37 9.78
N LEU A 32 0.30 4.51 9.14
CA LEU A 32 -0.56 4.60 7.96
C LEU A 32 -0.03 3.74 6.80
N LEU A 33 1.29 3.69 6.59
CA LEU A 33 1.92 2.84 5.58
C LEU A 33 1.77 1.35 5.89
N ILE A 34 1.85 0.95 7.16
CA ILE A 34 1.54 -0.42 7.61
C ILE A 34 0.06 -0.75 7.32
N VAL A 35 -0.86 0.13 7.70
CA VAL A 35 -2.30 -0.05 7.42
C VAL A 35 -2.58 -0.15 5.92
N GLN A 36 -1.92 0.67 5.10
CA GLN A 36 -1.99 0.58 3.64
C GLN A 36 -1.46 -0.77 3.13
N GLN A 37 -0.28 -1.21 3.58
CA GLN A 37 0.35 -2.44 3.11
C GLN A 37 -0.46 -3.70 3.43
N PHE A 38 -1.06 -3.77 4.62
CA PHE A 38 -1.74 -4.99 5.09
C PHE A 38 -3.26 -4.91 4.97
N GLY A 39 -3.85 -3.70 5.03
CA GLY A 39 -5.28 -3.47 4.89
C GLY A 39 -5.70 -3.12 3.46
N GLY A 40 -4.79 -2.54 2.66
CA GLY A 40 -5.08 -2.03 1.32
C GLY A 40 -6.05 -0.85 1.34
N ILE A 41 -6.04 -0.05 2.41
CA ILE A 41 -6.95 1.07 2.62
C ILE A 41 -6.26 2.36 2.21
N GLY A 42 -6.79 3.03 1.18
CA GLY A 42 -6.34 4.35 0.76
C GLY A 42 -5.81 4.33 -0.67
N LEU A 43 -4.49 4.27 -0.80
CA LEU A 43 -3.81 4.41 -2.09
C LEU A 43 -4.06 3.17 -2.97
N SER A 44 -4.32 3.41 -4.25
CA SER A 44 -4.48 2.36 -5.24
C SER A 44 -3.66 2.68 -6.47
N THR A 45 -3.22 1.63 -7.16
CA THR A 45 -2.60 1.72 -8.47
C THR A 45 -3.51 1.05 -9.50
N VAL A 46 -3.36 1.46 -10.75
CA VAL A 46 -4.17 0.99 -11.87
C VAL A 46 -3.27 0.33 -12.90
N HIS A 47 -3.65 -0.87 -13.31
CA HIS A 47 -2.93 -1.61 -14.34
C HIS A 47 -3.84 -1.79 -15.55
N SER A 48 -3.40 -1.25 -16.70
CA SER A 48 -4.10 -1.47 -17.96
C SER A 48 -3.95 -2.92 -18.40
N VAL A 49 -5.09 -3.57 -18.68
CA VAL A 49 -5.12 -4.92 -19.22
C VAL A 49 -4.80 -4.82 -20.71
N LYS A 50 -3.56 -5.14 -21.08
CA LYS A 50 -3.15 -5.10 -22.49
C LYS A 50 -3.82 -6.25 -23.28
N PRO A 51 -4.55 -5.98 -24.38
CA PRO A 51 -5.28 -7.00 -25.14
C PRO A 51 -4.42 -8.17 -25.63
N ASP A 52 -3.19 -7.91 -26.02
CA ASP A 52 -2.19 -8.89 -26.49
C ASP A 52 -1.79 -9.92 -25.42
N ARG A 53 -1.96 -9.58 -24.14
CA ARG A 53 -1.64 -10.46 -23.01
C ARG A 53 -2.84 -11.26 -22.50
N ILE A 54 -4.02 -11.05 -23.07
CA ILE A 54 -5.23 -11.79 -22.67
C ILE A 54 -5.25 -13.16 -23.37
N LYS A 55 -5.38 -14.22 -22.57
CA LYS A 55 -5.53 -15.60 -23.06
C LYS A 55 -6.97 -16.06 -22.86
N LYS A 56 -7.57 -16.67 -23.87
CA LYS A 56 -8.92 -17.27 -23.79
C LYS A 56 -8.80 -18.76 -23.46
N ALA A 57 -9.57 -19.24 -22.50
CA ALA A 57 -9.69 -20.66 -22.17
C ALA A 57 -11.06 -20.94 -21.54
N ASP A 58 -11.78 -21.94 -22.04
CA ASP A 58 -13.07 -22.39 -21.51
C ASP A 58 -14.12 -21.26 -21.43
N GLY A 59 -14.15 -20.38 -22.45
CA GLY A 59 -15.06 -19.24 -22.48
C GLY A 59 -14.68 -18.07 -21.54
N ILE A 60 -13.58 -18.19 -20.80
CA ILE A 60 -13.09 -17.17 -19.86
C ILE A 60 -11.81 -16.53 -20.39
N TYR A 61 -11.65 -15.25 -20.09
CA TYR A 61 -10.44 -14.50 -20.39
C TYR A 61 -9.53 -14.45 -19.18
N LYS A 62 -8.24 -14.68 -19.40
CA LYS A 62 -7.20 -14.74 -18.39
C LYS A 62 -6.17 -13.65 -18.70
N TRP A 63 -5.85 -12.85 -17.71
CA TRP A 63 -4.78 -11.87 -17.74
C TRP A 63 -3.96 -11.98 -16.45
N GLN A 64 -2.69 -11.57 -16.49
CA GLN A 64 -1.79 -11.70 -15.34
C GLN A 64 -1.13 -10.37 -15.02
N LEU A 65 -1.20 -10.01 -13.74
CA LEU A 65 -0.48 -8.87 -13.18
C LEU A 65 1.04 -9.08 -13.27
N PRO A 66 1.82 -7.99 -13.42
CA PRO A 66 3.27 -8.04 -13.26
C PRO A 66 3.67 -8.68 -11.93
N GLU A 67 4.85 -9.29 -11.88
CA GLU A 67 5.27 -10.11 -10.74
C GLU A 67 5.41 -9.30 -9.45
N GLU A 68 5.91 -8.06 -9.52
CA GLU A 68 6.01 -7.14 -8.40
C GLU A 68 4.65 -6.85 -7.72
N TYR A 69 3.54 -7.04 -8.43
CA TYR A 69 2.18 -6.87 -7.93
C TYR A 69 1.48 -8.23 -7.74
N ARG A 70 2.15 -9.24 -7.19
CA ARG A 70 1.54 -10.54 -6.88
C ARG A 70 1.56 -10.82 -5.39
N SER A 71 0.71 -10.13 -4.62
CA SER A 71 0.55 -10.41 -3.19
C SER A 71 -0.80 -11.01 -2.80
N PRO A 72 -0.89 -11.66 -1.63
CA PRO A 72 -2.14 -12.19 -1.11
C PRO A 72 -3.25 -11.14 -0.95
N LEU A 73 -2.91 -9.89 -0.66
CA LEU A 73 -3.88 -8.81 -0.42
C LEU A 73 -4.72 -8.50 -1.67
N LEU A 74 -4.14 -8.72 -2.86
CA LEU A 74 -4.81 -8.47 -4.13
C LEU A 74 -6.05 -9.37 -4.27
N ASN A 75 -5.95 -10.61 -3.80
CA ASN A 75 -7.06 -11.56 -3.80
C ASN A 75 -8.27 -11.08 -3.00
N LEU A 76 -8.10 -10.08 -2.13
CA LEU A 76 -9.16 -9.53 -1.29
C LEU A 76 -9.63 -8.15 -1.75
N LYS A 77 -8.73 -7.32 -2.29
CA LYS A 77 -9.03 -5.89 -2.53
C LYS A 77 -8.95 -5.43 -3.98
N SER A 78 -8.54 -6.28 -4.92
CA SER A 78 -8.51 -5.91 -6.34
C SER A 78 -9.91 -5.80 -6.96
N THR A 79 -10.10 -4.84 -7.84
CA THR A 79 -11.32 -4.65 -8.63
C THR A 79 -10.97 -4.61 -10.11
N LEU A 80 -11.74 -5.31 -10.94
CA LEU A 80 -11.68 -5.15 -12.40
C LEU A 80 -12.65 -4.04 -12.81
N LEU A 81 -12.22 -3.18 -13.74
CA LEU A 81 -13.01 -2.10 -14.30
C LEU A 81 -13.06 -2.24 -15.81
N GLU A 82 -14.19 -1.89 -16.39
CA GLU A 82 -14.43 -1.77 -17.84
C GLU A 82 -14.87 -0.34 -18.12
N ASP A 83 -14.08 0.37 -18.90
CA ASP A 83 -14.28 1.80 -19.21
C ASP A 83 -14.47 2.67 -17.96
N GLY A 84 -13.83 2.29 -16.86
CA GLY A 84 -13.91 2.96 -15.56
C GLY A 84 -15.07 2.52 -14.68
N VAL A 85 -15.95 1.64 -15.16
CA VAL A 85 -17.05 1.05 -14.38
C VAL A 85 -16.58 -0.24 -13.71
N PRO A 86 -16.71 -0.39 -12.38
CA PRO A 86 -16.28 -1.59 -11.68
C PRO A 86 -17.18 -2.80 -11.97
N PHE A 87 -16.57 -3.97 -12.12
CA PHE A 87 -17.30 -5.24 -12.10
C PHE A 87 -17.88 -5.45 -10.70
N LEU A 88 -19.20 -5.62 -10.63
CA LEU A 88 -19.91 -5.79 -9.35
C LEU A 88 -19.75 -7.22 -8.80
N ASN A 89 -19.66 -8.22 -9.68
CA ASN A 89 -19.69 -9.62 -9.27
C ASN A 89 -18.28 -10.22 -9.20
N ARG A 90 -17.87 -10.61 -7.99
CA ARG A 90 -16.59 -11.26 -7.74
C ARG A 90 -16.81 -12.71 -7.29
N SER A 91 -16.19 -13.65 -7.99
CA SER A 91 -16.16 -15.05 -7.58
C SER A 91 -15.05 -15.33 -6.57
N THR A 92 -15.31 -16.22 -5.62
CA THR A 92 -14.32 -16.76 -4.69
C THR A 92 -13.41 -17.81 -5.35
N SER A 93 -13.80 -18.35 -6.51
CA SER A 93 -13.10 -19.43 -7.20
C SER A 93 -13.13 -19.29 -8.71
N ALA A 94 -11.97 -19.44 -9.34
CA ALA A 94 -11.84 -19.49 -10.79
C ALA A 94 -12.69 -20.59 -11.47
N ARG A 95 -13.01 -21.68 -10.76
CA ARG A 95 -13.76 -22.82 -11.30
C ARG A 95 -15.24 -22.53 -11.47
N ASP A 96 -15.76 -21.53 -10.76
CA ASP A 96 -17.19 -21.18 -10.77
C ASP A 96 -17.53 -20.12 -11.82
N LEU A 97 -16.52 -19.40 -12.34
CA LEU A 97 -16.71 -18.40 -13.39
C LEU A 97 -17.49 -18.92 -14.62
N PRO A 98 -17.25 -20.13 -15.18
CA PRO A 98 -18.02 -20.60 -16.33
C PRO A 98 -19.50 -20.79 -16.01
N LYS A 99 -19.82 -21.10 -14.75
CA LYS A 99 -21.19 -21.35 -14.27
C LYS A 99 -21.94 -20.06 -13.96
N MET A 100 -21.21 -19.04 -13.53
CA MET A 100 -21.76 -17.73 -13.14
C MET A 100 -22.08 -16.83 -14.34
N GLY A 101 -21.35 -17.01 -15.45
CA GLY A 101 -21.61 -16.31 -16.71
C GLY A 101 -21.01 -14.91 -16.79
N PRO A 102 -21.51 -14.07 -17.74
CA PRO A 102 -21.01 -12.73 -18.00
C PRO A 102 -21.00 -11.80 -16.77
N GLY A 103 -20.04 -10.89 -16.73
CA GLY A 103 -19.93 -9.86 -15.68
C GLY A 103 -19.29 -10.33 -14.38
N TRP A 104 -18.81 -11.58 -14.33
CA TRP A 104 -18.07 -12.11 -13.18
C TRP A 104 -16.56 -12.07 -13.40
N PHE A 105 -15.82 -11.81 -12.32
CA PHE A 105 -14.37 -11.91 -12.32
C PHE A 105 -13.84 -12.60 -11.05
N HIS A 106 -12.61 -13.08 -11.12
CA HIS A 106 -11.89 -13.68 -10.02
C HIS A 106 -10.42 -13.26 -10.08
N VAL A 107 -9.83 -12.97 -8.93
CA VAL A 107 -8.42 -12.60 -8.81
C VAL A 107 -7.73 -13.50 -7.80
N PHE A 108 -6.68 -14.20 -8.23
CA PHE A 108 -5.88 -15.05 -7.37
C PHE A 108 -4.39 -15.05 -7.76
N ARG A 109 -3.52 -14.67 -6.82
CA ARG A 109 -2.06 -14.60 -7.00
C ARG A 109 -1.68 -13.81 -8.26
N GLY A 110 -2.33 -12.66 -8.45
CA GLY A 110 -2.15 -11.80 -9.61
C GLY A 110 -2.77 -12.30 -10.92
N ASN A 111 -3.37 -13.49 -10.96
CA ASN A 111 -4.13 -13.96 -12.12
C ASN A 111 -5.54 -13.40 -12.05
N VAL A 112 -5.92 -12.64 -13.07
CA VAL A 112 -7.25 -12.10 -13.24
C VAL A 112 -7.97 -12.92 -14.29
N LYS A 113 -9.09 -13.52 -13.90
CA LYS A 113 -9.97 -14.27 -14.79
C LYS A 113 -11.32 -13.59 -14.84
N PHE A 114 -11.88 -13.36 -16.01
CA PHE A 114 -13.14 -12.64 -16.13
C PHE A 114 -13.91 -13.02 -17.40
N ALA A 115 -15.22 -12.78 -17.36
CA ALA A 115 -16.11 -12.83 -18.49
C ALA A 115 -16.73 -11.43 -18.69
N PRO A 116 -16.51 -10.75 -19.84
CA PRO A 116 -17.13 -9.46 -20.13
C PRO A 116 -18.65 -9.50 -19.95
N PRO A 117 -19.28 -8.43 -19.43
CA PRO A 117 -20.73 -8.40 -19.18
C PRO A 117 -21.58 -8.61 -20.43
N ASP A 118 -21.10 -8.13 -21.57
CA ASP A 118 -21.76 -8.25 -22.88
C ASP A 118 -21.37 -9.52 -23.65
N GLY A 119 -20.47 -10.35 -23.10
CA GLY A 119 -19.94 -11.56 -23.74
C GLY A 119 -18.98 -11.29 -24.91
N SER A 120 -18.58 -10.03 -25.15
CA SER A 120 -17.65 -9.68 -26.23
C SER A 120 -16.26 -10.27 -26.01
N ASP A 121 -15.44 -10.31 -27.07
CA ASP A 121 -14.03 -10.67 -26.94
C ASP A 121 -13.22 -9.42 -26.54
N PRO A 122 -12.68 -9.34 -25.31
CA PRO A 122 -11.97 -8.17 -24.80
C PRO A 122 -10.64 -7.92 -25.52
N ARG A 123 -10.21 -8.85 -26.38
CA ARG A 123 -8.99 -8.68 -27.21
C ARG A 123 -9.24 -7.81 -28.43
N THR A 124 -10.48 -7.77 -28.89
CA THR A 124 -10.89 -7.04 -30.11
C THR A 124 -11.99 -6.03 -29.85
N SER A 125 -12.59 -6.02 -28.66
CA SER A 125 -13.60 -5.04 -28.29
C SER A 125 -12.98 -3.64 -28.14
N LYS A 126 -13.84 -2.63 -28.19
CA LYS A 126 -13.44 -1.23 -27.96
C LYS A 126 -13.33 -0.90 -26.47
N HIS A 127 -13.71 -1.83 -25.59
CA HIS A 127 -13.72 -1.63 -24.15
C HIS A 127 -12.31 -1.68 -23.58
N ARG A 128 -12.03 -0.79 -22.62
CA ARG A 128 -10.75 -0.73 -21.93
C ARG A 128 -10.89 -1.35 -20.55
N TYR A 129 -10.17 -2.44 -20.34
CA TYR A 129 -10.13 -3.12 -19.05
C TYR A 129 -8.95 -2.62 -18.20
N ILE A 130 -9.21 -2.35 -16.92
CA ILE A 130 -8.22 -1.89 -15.95
C ILE A 130 -8.40 -2.71 -14.68
N VAL A 131 -7.28 -3.15 -14.09
CA VAL A 131 -7.28 -3.78 -12.77
C VAL A 131 -6.79 -2.74 -11.77
N ARG A 132 -7.65 -2.38 -10.82
CA ARG A 132 -7.28 -1.53 -9.68
C ARG A 132 -6.84 -2.41 -8.53
N THR A 133 -5.65 -2.16 -8.01
CA THR A 133 -5.04 -2.88 -6.90
C THR A 133 -4.64 -1.89 -5.80
N PRO A 134 -4.63 -2.29 -4.52
CA PRO A 134 -4.00 -1.48 -3.49
C PRO A 134 -2.52 -1.24 -3.82
N LEU A 135 -2.05 -0.02 -3.54
CA LEU A 135 -0.62 0.27 -3.64
C LEU A 135 0.14 -0.57 -2.61
N GLN A 136 1.19 -1.24 -3.07
CA GLN A 136 2.09 -2.03 -2.22
C GLN A 136 3.50 -1.51 -2.37
N PHE A 137 4.22 -1.55 -1.26
CA PHE A 137 5.58 -1.06 -1.19
C PHE A 137 6.57 -2.19 -1.40
N GLU A 138 7.67 -1.87 -2.07
CA GLU A 138 8.80 -2.78 -2.26
C GLU A 138 9.46 -3.12 -0.92
N PRO A 139 10.05 -4.32 -0.78
CA PRO A 139 10.78 -4.72 0.43
C PRO A 139 11.86 -3.74 0.88
N GLU A 140 12.54 -3.08 -0.06
CA GLU A 140 13.59 -2.10 0.18
C GLU A 140 13.08 -0.90 0.98
N LEU A 141 11.84 -0.47 0.71
CA LEU A 141 11.24 0.64 1.44
C LEU A 141 11.01 0.28 2.92
N TRP A 142 10.71 -0.99 3.22
CA TRP A 142 10.58 -1.45 4.60
C TRP A 142 11.88 -1.38 5.36
N TRP A 143 13.00 -1.74 4.73
CA TRP A 143 14.31 -1.61 5.34
C TRP A 143 14.67 -0.15 5.60
N ALA A 144 14.40 0.74 4.65
CA ALA A 144 14.61 2.17 4.82
C ALA A 144 13.77 2.75 5.98
N MET A 145 12.48 2.38 6.04
CA MET A 145 11.58 2.80 7.11
C MET A 145 12.01 2.24 8.48
N GLY A 146 12.39 0.96 8.52
CA GLY A 146 12.90 0.30 9.72
C GLY A 146 14.17 0.98 10.23
N ALA A 147 15.14 1.23 9.35
CA ALA A 147 16.37 1.93 9.70
C ALA A 147 16.11 3.34 10.23
N LEU A 148 15.20 4.10 9.59
CA LEU A 148 14.80 5.42 10.05
C LEU A 148 14.19 5.37 11.45
N LEU A 149 13.26 4.43 11.69
CA LEU A 149 12.62 4.25 13.00
C LEU A 149 13.63 3.84 14.08
N THR A 150 14.57 2.95 13.77
CA THR A 150 15.63 2.54 14.69
C THR A 150 16.57 3.70 15.03
N ALA A 151 17.04 4.45 14.03
CA ALA A 151 17.89 5.62 14.25
C ALA A 151 17.19 6.66 15.14
N LEU A 152 15.88 6.86 14.90
CA LEU A 152 15.03 7.74 15.68
C LEU A 152 14.91 7.29 17.14
N LEU A 153 14.63 6.01 17.38
CA LEU A 153 14.54 5.46 18.75
C LEU A 153 15.87 5.54 19.49
N LEU A 154 16.98 5.25 18.81
CA LEU A 154 18.32 5.39 19.38
C LEU A 154 18.61 6.84 19.77
N SER A 155 18.22 7.81 18.93
CA SER A 155 18.41 9.23 19.26
C SER A 155 17.69 9.61 20.56
N ILE A 156 16.42 9.20 20.73
CA ILE A 156 15.65 9.44 21.97
C ILE A 156 16.35 8.80 23.17
N PHE A 157 16.78 7.54 23.03
CA PHE A 157 17.42 6.80 24.11
C PHE A 157 18.71 7.50 24.58
N TRP A 158 19.53 7.94 23.63
CA TRP A 158 20.75 8.71 23.91
C TRP A 158 20.44 10.03 24.64
N PHE A 159 19.43 10.78 24.19
CA PHE A 159 19.01 12.01 24.88
C PHE A 159 18.55 11.75 26.31
N ARG A 160 17.75 10.69 26.55
CA ARG A 160 17.27 10.35 27.90
C ARG A 160 18.40 9.92 28.85
N ARG A 161 19.44 9.29 28.33
CA ARG A 161 20.60 8.88 29.14
C ARG A 161 21.41 10.08 29.64
N GLY A 162 21.60 11.10 28.79
CA GLY A 162 22.37 12.29 29.15
C GLY A 162 21.75 13.13 30.27
N ASP A 163 20.43 13.06 30.46
CA ASP A 163 19.74 13.77 31.56
C ASP A 163 19.97 13.07 32.91
N ALA A 164 20.07 11.73 32.93
CA ALA A 164 20.26 10.96 34.15
C ALA A 164 21.64 11.20 34.81
N GLU A 165 22.67 11.46 34.01
CA GLU A 165 24.03 11.72 34.53
C GLU A 165 24.15 13.10 35.20
N LYS A 166 23.28 14.06 34.85
CA LYS A 166 23.28 15.40 35.46
C LYS A 166 22.65 15.44 36.86
N GLU A 167 21.75 14.51 37.19
CA GLU A 167 21.12 14.47 38.51
C GLU A 167 22.03 13.87 39.61
N VAL A 168 23.10 13.15 39.22
CA VAL A 168 23.96 12.40 40.16
C VAL A 168 25.24 13.16 40.52
N SER A 169 25.54 14.31 39.90
CA SER A 169 26.71 15.13 40.24
C SER A 169 26.34 16.17 41.31
N PRO A 170 26.89 16.06 42.55
CA PRO A 170 26.66 17.01 43.65
C PRO A 170 27.36 18.35 43.48
#